data_AF-A0A246BIM2-F1
#
_entry.id   AF-A0A246BIM2-F1
#
_cell.length_a   1.000
_cell.length_b   1.000
_cell.length_c   1.000
_cell.angle_alpha   90.00
_cell.angle_beta   90.00
_cell.angle_gamma   90.00
#
_symmetry.space_group_name_H-M   'P 1'
#
loop_
_entity.id
_entity.type
_entity.pdbx_description
1 polymer ?
#
loop_
_entity_poly.entity_id
_entity_poly.type
_entity_poly.pdbx_seq_one_letter_code
_entity_poly.pdbx_strand_id
1 'polypeptide(L)'
;MTTLKLHPDARERLRRHLHPALEVVANTTLVFLQEKLNQPGSGLHHPGLPHPSSNPGEYPARQSGALLACLGAAQLTDGSWVVGALNSVASVPVEAWALEFPEPPTSPVNRATPYGARPWLSKAHGDPELHARIRAALTTLQ
;
A
#
# COMPACT_ATOMS: atom_id res chain seq x y z
N MET A 1 28.94 -18.67 11.00
CA MET A 1 27.69 -18.95 10.26
C MET A 1 28.00 -18.85 8.78
N THR A 2 27.90 -19.95 8.04
CA THR A 2 28.21 -19.99 6.61
C THR A 2 26.95 -19.65 5.82
N THR A 3 26.91 -18.50 5.16
CA THR A 3 25.77 -18.10 4.34
C THR A 3 25.79 -18.91 3.05
N LEU A 4 24.85 -19.84 2.89
CA LEU A 4 24.66 -20.56 1.64
C LEU A 4 24.24 -19.57 0.55
N LYS A 5 25.00 -19.52 -0.55
CA LYS A 5 24.68 -18.71 -1.73
C LYS A 5 24.18 -19.62 -2.84
N LEU A 6 23.03 -19.27 -3.41
CA LEU A 6 22.54 -19.88 -4.65
C LEU A 6 23.55 -19.67 -5.77
N HIS A 7 23.73 -20.69 -6.61
CA HIS A 7 24.49 -20.56 -7.85
C HIS A 7 23.89 -19.41 -8.70
N PRO A 8 24.71 -18.54 -9.33
CA PRO A 8 24.21 -17.38 -10.09
C PRO A 8 23.15 -17.74 -11.13
N ASP A 9 23.32 -18.84 -11.86
CA ASP A 9 22.34 -19.31 -12.84
C ASP A 9 21.03 -19.77 -12.22
N ALA A 10 21.09 -20.43 -11.06
CA ALA A 10 19.89 -20.84 -10.33
C ALA A 10 19.13 -19.60 -9.83
N ARG A 11 19.84 -18.59 -9.34
CA ARG A 11 19.26 -17.30 -8.93
C ARG A 11 18.59 -16.59 -10.10
N GLU A 12 19.24 -16.53 -11.26
CA GLU A 12 18.69 -15.85 -12.44
C GLU A 12 17.47 -16.59 -13.01
N ARG A 13 17.49 -17.92 -13.05
CA ARG A 13 16.33 -18.73 -13.47
C ARG A 13 15.15 -18.56 -12.52
N LEU A 14 15.42 -18.59 -11.21
CA LEU A 14 14.41 -18.33 -10.18
C LEU A 14 13.81 -16.93 -10.35
N ARG A 15 14.66 -15.91 -10.56
CA ARG A 15 14.22 -14.53 -10.80
C ARG A 15 13.30 -14.43 -12.00
N ARG A 16 13.65 -15.04 -13.13
CA ARG A 16 12.81 -15.03 -14.35
C ARG A 16 11.46 -15.72 -14.15
N HIS A 17 11.41 -16.80 -13.37
CA HIS A 17 10.15 -17.50 -13.08
C HIS A 17 9.28 -16.74 -12.07
N LEU A 18 9.87 -16.11 -11.06
CA LEU A 18 9.13 -15.41 -10.02
C LEU A 18 8.72 -14.00 -10.43
N HIS A 19 9.44 -13.37 -11.35
CA HIS A 19 9.21 -11.97 -11.73
C HIS A 19 7.77 -11.70 -12.21
N PRO A 20 7.15 -12.51 -13.08
CA PRO A 20 5.75 -12.31 -13.46
C PRO A 20 4.78 -12.42 -12.27
N ALA A 21 5.05 -13.35 -11.34
CA ALA A 21 4.23 -13.50 -10.15
C ALA A 21 4.35 -12.29 -9.21
N LEU A 22 5.57 -11.76 -9.03
CA LEU A 22 5.81 -10.56 -8.22
C LEU A 22 5.13 -9.32 -8.81
N GLU A 23 5.17 -9.17 -10.13
CA GLU A 23 4.47 -8.10 -10.84
C GLU A 23 2.95 -8.20 -10.66
N VAL A 24 2.37 -9.40 -10.78
CA VAL A 24 0.93 -9.61 -10.54
C VAL A 24 0.54 -9.29 -9.11
N VAL A 25 1.34 -9.69 -8.12
CA VAL A 25 1.13 -9.32 -6.71
C VAL A 25 1.14 -7.80 -6.55
N ALA A 26 2.12 -7.12 -7.15
CA ALA A 26 2.27 -5.68 -7.04
C ALA A 26 1.08 -4.93 -7.66
N ASN A 27 0.70 -5.28 -8.88
CA ASN A 27 -0.41 -4.67 -9.60
C ASN A 27 -1.76 -4.94 -8.92
N THR A 28 -1.99 -6.15 -8.44
CA THR A 28 -3.22 -6.51 -7.70
C THR A 28 -3.34 -5.68 -6.43
N THR A 29 -2.23 -5.51 -5.71
CA THR A 29 -2.19 -4.69 -4.49
C THR A 29 -2.48 -3.22 -4.79
N LEU A 30 -1.88 -2.68 -5.85
CA LEU A 30 -2.11 -1.29 -6.27
C LEU A 30 -3.59 -1.04 -6.62
N VAL A 31 -4.18 -1.90 -7.46
CA VAL A 31 -5.59 -1.79 -7.85
C VAL A 31 -6.50 -1.88 -6.63
N PHE A 32 -6.24 -2.83 -5.73
CA PHE A 32 -7.00 -2.96 -4.48
C PHE A 32 -6.94 -1.69 -3.63
N LEU A 33 -5.74 -1.12 -3.44
CA LEU A 33 -5.57 0.13 -2.68
C LEU A 33 -6.30 1.31 -3.34
N GLN A 34 -6.20 1.44 -4.67
CA GLN A 34 -6.91 2.47 -5.42
C GLN A 34 -8.43 2.33 -5.30
N GLU A 35 -8.97 1.12 -5.37
CA GLU A 35 -10.40 0.86 -5.17
C GLU A 35 -10.84 1.25 -3.75
N LYS A 36 -10.12 0.79 -2.72
CA LYS A 36 -10.47 1.10 -1.33
C LYS A 36 -10.44 2.60 -1.04
N LEU A 37 -9.48 3.32 -1.63
CA LEU A 37 -9.39 4.78 -1.48
C LEU A 37 -10.29 5.55 -2.44
N ASN A 38 -10.96 4.92 -3.40
CA ASN A 38 -11.93 5.60 -4.26
C ASN A 38 -13.39 5.33 -3.82
N GLN A 39 -13.59 4.42 -2.85
CA GLN A 39 -14.91 4.13 -2.29
C GLN A 39 -15.39 5.25 -1.36
N PRO A 40 -16.68 5.62 -1.39
CA PRO A 40 -17.24 6.54 -0.41
C PRO A 40 -17.06 5.94 0.98
N GLY A 41 -16.43 6.70 1.89
CA GLY A 41 -16.40 6.32 3.30
C GLY A 41 -17.31 7.23 4.10
N SER A 42 -17.54 6.83 5.34
CA SER A 42 -18.57 7.40 6.21
C SER A 42 -18.11 8.60 7.04
N GLY A 43 -16.82 8.94 7.04
CA GLY A 43 -16.22 9.89 7.99
C GLY A 43 -16.40 11.37 7.65
N LEU A 44 -16.40 12.19 8.70
CA LEU A 44 -16.44 13.66 8.62
C LEU A 44 -15.12 14.19 8.01
N HIS A 45 -15.22 14.92 6.89
CA HIS A 45 -14.08 15.63 6.32
C HIS A 45 -13.68 16.81 7.20
N HIS A 46 -12.40 16.89 7.55
CA HIS A 46 -11.81 18.09 8.17
C HIS A 46 -10.95 18.81 7.13
N PRO A 47 -11.10 20.14 6.96
CA PRO A 47 -10.26 20.90 6.02
C PRO A 47 -8.76 20.70 6.29
N GLY A 48 -8.00 20.40 5.25
CA GLY A 48 -6.56 20.13 5.35
C GLY A 48 -6.19 18.73 5.85
N LEU A 49 -7.18 17.86 6.09
CA LEU A 49 -6.95 16.46 6.43
C LEU A 49 -7.54 15.50 5.37
N PRO A 50 -6.94 14.32 5.18
CA PRO A 50 -7.52 13.25 4.35
C PRO A 50 -8.90 12.85 4.87
N HIS A 51 -9.80 12.38 4.00
CA HIS A 51 -11.13 11.91 4.44
C HIS A 51 -11.00 10.68 5.38
N PRO A 52 -11.25 10.78 6.69
CA PRO A 52 -11.18 9.62 7.57
C PRO A 52 -12.36 8.66 7.27
N SER A 53 -12.24 7.37 7.55
CA SER A 53 -13.44 6.52 7.76
C SER A 53 -13.98 6.76 9.17
N SER A 54 -15.31 6.67 9.35
CA SER A 54 -15.96 6.75 10.67
C SER A 54 -15.65 5.58 11.59
N ASN A 55 -15.21 4.43 11.06
CA ASN A 55 -15.09 3.21 11.84
C ASN A 55 -13.61 2.86 12.13
N PRO A 56 -13.28 2.45 13.37
CA PRO A 56 -11.98 1.87 13.68
C PRO A 56 -11.64 0.68 12.77
N GLY A 57 -10.42 0.66 12.23
CA GLY A 57 -9.91 -0.44 11.41
C GLY A 57 -10.37 -0.46 9.95
N GLU A 58 -11.16 0.52 9.48
CA GLU A 58 -11.49 0.67 8.06
C GLU A 58 -10.41 1.44 7.28
N TYR A 59 -10.41 1.30 5.94
CA TYR A 59 -9.60 2.18 5.09
C TYR A 59 -10.12 3.62 5.18
N PRO A 60 -9.27 4.64 4.96
CA PRO A 60 -9.74 6.01 4.81
C PRO A 60 -10.85 6.08 3.77
N ALA A 61 -11.83 6.97 4.00
CA ALA A 61 -12.88 7.27 3.02
C ALA A 61 -12.28 7.81 1.71
N ARG A 62 -13.08 7.94 0.65
CA ARG A 62 -12.67 8.39 -0.68
C ARG A 62 -11.59 9.47 -0.65
N GLN A 63 -10.35 9.12 -0.94
CA GLN A 63 -9.28 10.07 -1.15
C GLN A 63 -9.31 10.56 -2.59
N SER A 64 -8.93 11.81 -2.79
CA SER A 64 -8.82 12.43 -4.11
C SER A 64 -7.56 13.29 -4.16
N GLY A 65 -7.19 13.73 -5.36
CA GLY A 65 -6.00 14.57 -5.54
C GLY A 65 -4.70 13.83 -5.21
N ALA A 66 -3.82 14.48 -4.45
CA ALA A 66 -2.43 14.04 -4.24
C ALA A 66 -2.30 12.66 -3.59
N LEU A 67 -3.22 12.26 -2.70
CA LEU A 67 -3.16 10.97 -1.99
C LEU A 67 -3.44 9.76 -2.89
N LEU A 68 -4.39 9.90 -3.81
CA LEU A 68 -4.66 8.85 -4.80
C LEU A 68 -3.59 8.89 -5.90
N ALA A 69 -3.15 10.08 -6.30
CA ALA A 69 -2.15 10.25 -7.34
C ALA A 69 -0.77 9.72 -6.97
N CYS A 70 -0.40 9.70 -5.68
CA CYS A 70 0.88 9.17 -5.22
C CYS A 70 0.90 7.64 -5.06
N LEU A 71 -0.24 6.95 -5.21
CA LEU A 71 -0.27 5.49 -5.14
C LEU A 71 0.38 4.87 -6.37
N GLY A 72 1.30 3.95 -6.14
CA GLY A 72 2.01 3.26 -7.21
C GLY A 72 2.58 1.91 -6.83
N ALA A 73 3.05 1.22 -7.87
CA ALA A 73 3.90 0.05 -7.77
C ALA A 73 5.19 0.33 -8.56
N ALA A 74 6.34 0.07 -7.97
CA ALA A 74 7.63 0.28 -8.62
C ALA A 74 8.54 -0.92 -8.39
N GLN A 75 9.26 -1.32 -9.44
CA GLN A 75 10.29 -2.33 -9.33
C GLN A 75 11.60 -1.71 -8.84
N LEU A 76 12.24 -2.35 -7.87
CA LEU A 76 13.58 -1.99 -7.38
C LEU A 76 14.67 -2.66 -8.22
N THR A 77 15.90 -2.16 -8.10
CA THR A 77 17.07 -2.64 -8.87
C THR A 77 17.41 -4.11 -8.62
N ASP A 78 17.00 -4.68 -7.48
CA ASP A 78 17.21 -6.08 -7.13
C ASP A 78 16.11 -7.02 -7.67
N GLY A 79 15.11 -6.47 -8.36
CA GLY A 79 13.98 -7.18 -8.93
C GLY A 79 12.77 -7.31 -8.00
N SER A 80 12.85 -6.84 -6.76
CA SER A 80 11.71 -6.76 -5.84
C SER A 80 10.75 -5.63 -6.24
N TRP A 81 9.54 -5.64 -5.69
CA TRP A 81 8.51 -4.64 -5.95
C TRP A 81 8.12 -3.93 -4.65
N VAL A 82 7.94 -2.62 -4.74
CA VAL A 82 7.33 -1.81 -3.68
C VAL A 82 5.97 -1.32 -4.15
N VAL A 83 4.99 -1.32 -3.25
CA VAL A 83 3.63 -0.82 -3.50
C VAL A 83 3.23 0.10 -2.36
N GLY A 84 2.69 1.27 -2.69
CA GLY A 84 2.18 2.22 -1.70
C GLY A 84 2.22 3.66 -2.19
N ALA A 85 2.38 4.61 -1.27
CA ALA A 85 2.59 6.02 -1.60
C ALA A 85 4.05 6.25 -2.02
N LEU A 86 4.30 6.53 -3.29
CA LEU A 86 5.63 6.57 -3.88
C LEU A 86 5.93 7.94 -4.51
N ASN A 87 7.01 8.58 -4.06
CA ASN A 87 7.51 9.83 -4.65
C ASN A 87 7.96 9.68 -6.10
N SER A 88 8.26 8.45 -6.54
CA SER A 88 8.57 8.14 -7.94
C SER A 88 7.35 8.21 -8.86
N VAL A 89 6.13 8.23 -8.32
CA VAL A 89 4.88 8.33 -9.09
C VAL A 89 4.33 9.76 -9.02
N ALA A 90 4.18 10.31 -7.82
CA ALA A 90 3.85 11.72 -7.58
C ALA A 90 4.35 12.14 -6.19
N SER A 91 4.49 13.44 -5.96
CA SER A 91 4.87 13.96 -4.63
C SER A 91 3.93 13.43 -3.56
N VAL A 92 4.47 12.66 -2.61
CA VAL A 92 3.71 12.09 -1.50
C VAL A 92 3.38 13.23 -0.53
N PRO A 93 2.09 13.53 -0.30
CA PRO A 93 1.70 14.60 0.61
C PRO A 93 2.01 14.22 2.06
N VAL A 94 2.32 15.20 2.92
CA VAL A 94 2.69 14.96 4.32
C VAL A 94 1.57 14.25 5.09
N GLU A 95 0.34 14.48 4.67
CA GLU A 95 -0.88 13.87 5.18
C GLU A 95 -0.91 12.36 4.95
N ALA A 96 -0.31 11.84 3.87
CA ALA A 96 -0.18 10.40 3.62
C ALA A 96 0.64 9.73 4.73
N TRP A 97 1.69 10.43 5.16
CA TRP A 97 2.58 9.99 6.22
C TRP A 97 1.91 10.10 7.59
N ALA A 98 1.16 11.18 7.85
CA ALA A 98 0.37 11.35 9.07
C ALA A 98 -0.72 10.26 9.24
N LEU A 99 -1.32 9.79 8.13
CA LEU A 99 -2.25 8.66 8.13
C LEU A 99 -1.59 7.32 8.45
N GLU A 100 -0.37 7.10 7.96
CA GLU A 100 0.32 5.81 8.08
C GLU A 100 1.08 5.70 9.41
N PHE A 101 1.88 6.70 9.75
CA PHE A 101 2.74 6.70 10.93
C PHE A 101 2.22 7.60 12.06
N PRO A 102 2.30 7.14 13.33
CA PRO A 102 1.68 7.82 14.47
C PRO A 102 2.30 9.15 14.89
N GLU A 103 3.51 9.50 14.49
CA GLU A 103 4.26 10.62 15.07
C GLU A 103 5.39 11.06 14.14
N PRO A 104 5.67 12.37 14.03
CA PRO A 104 6.22 13.09 15.17
C PRO A 104 5.18 13.92 15.95
N PRO A 105 5.54 14.45 17.13
CA PRO A 105 4.70 15.32 17.97
C PRO A 105 4.04 16.53 17.28
N THR A 106 4.52 16.89 16.08
CA THR A 106 3.99 17.97 15.24
C THR A 106 2.99 17.48 14.18
N SER A 107 2.58 16.21 14.22
CA SER A 107 1.60 15.66 13.28
C SER A 107 0.27 16.41 13.40
N PRO A 108 -0.31 16.90 12.30
CA PRO A 108 -1.61 17.56 12.33
C PRO A 108 -2.77 16.58 12.63
N VAL A 109 -2.50 15.26 12.72
CA VAL A 109 -3.49 14.22 12.96
C VAL A 109 -3.31 13.60 14.35
N ASN A 110 -4.25 13.87 15.26
CA ASN A 110 -4.23 13.33 16.63
C ASN A 110 -4.84 11.92 16.70
N ARG A 111 -3.98 10.90 16.92
CA ARG A 111 -4.38 9.47 17.02
C ARG A 111 -5.10 9.06 18.30
N ALA A 112 -5.04 9.86 19.37
CA ALA A 112 -5.68 9.54 20.65
C ALA A 112 -7.21 9.74 20.63
N THR A 113 -7.72 10.34 19.55
CA THR A 113 -9.15 10.49 19.34
C THR A 113 -9.73 9.28 18.61
N PRO A 114 -11.04 8.99 18.76
CA PRO A 114 -11.74 8.05 17.89
C PRO A 114 -11.62 8.35 16.39
N TYR A 115 -11.19 9.57 16.02
CA TYR A 115 -11.01 10.06 14.65
C TYR A 115 -9.53 10.05 14.21
N GLY A 116 -8.67 9.48 15.04
CA GLY A 116 -7.24 9.39 14.86
C GLY A 116 -6.78 8.62 13.64
N ALA A 117 -5.57 8.89 13.16
CA ALA A 117 -5.02 8.31 11.95
C ALA A 117 -5.15 6.78 11.89
N ARG A 118 -5.58 6.32 10.72
CA ARG A 118 -5.91 4.94 10.42
C ARG A 118 -4.83 4.42 9.46
N PRO A 119 -3.99 3.47 9.89
CA PRO A 119 -3.03 2.85 8.99
C PRO A 119 -3.79 2.30 7.78
N TRP A 120 -3.33 2.67 6.59
CA TRP A 120 -4.05 2.40 5.34
C TRP A 120 -3.19 1.57 4.39
N LEU A 121 -1.88 1.81 4.37
CA LEU A 121 -0.92 0.97 3.65
C LEU A 121 -0.57 -0.28 4.47
N SER A 122 -0.19 -0.14 5.73
CA SER A 122 0.14 -1.30 6.59
C SER A 122 -1.06 -2.19 6.88
N LYS A 123 -2.29 -1.65 6.82
CA LYS A 123 -3.51 -2.47 6.93
C LYS A 123 -3.60 -3.49 5.79
N ALA A 124 -3.19 -3.12 4.57
CA ALA A 124 -3.24 -4.02 3.42
C ALA A 124 -2.47 -5.32 3.68
N HIS A 125 -1.40 -5.29 4.48
CA HIS A 125 -0.65 -6.49 4.85
C HIS A 125 -1.51 -7.57 5.54
N GLY A 126 -2.51 -7.16 6.34
CA GLY A 126 -3.39 -8.07 7.05
C GLY A 126 -4.73 -8.31 6.35
N ASP A 127 -4.95 -7.74 5.16
CA ASP A 127 -6.29 -7.69 4.57
C ASP A 127 -6.68 -9.02 3.89
N PRO A 128 -7.70 -9.73 4.39
CA PRO A 128 -8.09 -11.04 3.83
C PRO A 128 -8.65 -10.93 2.41
N GLU A 129 -9.27 -9.81 2.04
CA GLU A 129 -9.79 -9.57 0.69
C GLU A 129 -8.64 -9.41 -0.29
N LEU A 130 -7.61 -8.63 0.07
CA LEU A 130 -6.40 -8.50 -0.74
C LEU A 130 -5.72 -9.87 -0.94
N HIS A 131 -5.56 -10.64 0.14
CA HIS A 131 -4.98 -11.99 0.06
C HIS A 131 -5.80 -12.92 -0.86
N ALA A 132 -7.13 -12.84 -0.82
CA ALA A 132 -7.98 -13.61 -1.72
C ALA A 132 -7.79 -13.21 -3.19
N ARG A 133 -7.73 -11.90 -3.49
CA ARG A 133 -7.50 -11.38 -4.85
C ARG A 133 -6.13 -11.77 -5.38
N ILE A 134 -5.08 -11.66 -4.57
CA ILE A 134 -3.72 -12.09 -4.95
C ILE A 134 -3.70 -13.57 -5.29
N ARG A 135 -4.29 -14.44 -4.45
CA ARG A 135 -4.35 -15.88 -4.74
C ARG A 135 -5.07 -16.15 -6.06
N ALA A 136 -6.21 -15.51 -6.31
CA ALA A 136 -6.96 -15.68 -7.54
C ALA A 136 -6.14 -15.25 -8.78
N ALA A 137 -5.47 -14.09 -8.71
CA ALA A 137 -4.64 -13.58 -9.80
C ALA A 137 -3.42 -14.48 -10.07
N LEU A 138 -2.80 -15.05 -9.03
CA LEU A 138 -1.70 -15.99 -9.20
C LEU A 138 -2.14 -17.32 -9.81
N THR A 139 -3.36 -17.78 -9.56
CA THR A 139 -3.91 -18.99 -10.22
C THR A 139 -4.09 -18.79 -11.73
N THR A 140 -4.40 -17.57 -12.18
CA THR A 140 -4.56 -17.28 -13.62
C THR A 140 -3.24 -17.18 -14.41
N LEU A 141 -2.09 -17.16 -13.71
CA LEU A 141 -0.76 -17.17 -14.32
C LEU A 141 -0.27 -18.60 -14.66
N GLN A 142 -0.96 -19.64 -14.19
CA GLN A 142 -0.63 -21.05 -14.41
C GLN A 142 -1.25 -21.58 -15.70
#